data_AF-A0A0L0LAA1-F1
#
_entry.id   AF-A0A0L0LAA1-F1
#
_cell.length_a   1.000
_cell.length_b   1.000
_cell.length_c   1.000
_cell.angle_alpha   90.00
_cell.angle_beta   90.00
_cell.angle_gamma   90.00
#
_symmetry.space_group_name_H-M   'P 1'
#
loop_
_entity.id
_entity.type
_entity.pdbx_description
1 polymer ?
#
loop_
_entity_poly.entity_id
_entity_poly.type
_entity_poly.pdbx_seq_one_letter_code
_entity_poly.pdbx_strand_id
1 'polypeptide(L)'
;MENDRSPEEIFAEARAELIDWAFSRIRELFESKDEKFEDEDAELLLTKLPPRPSFPFIILGASITKDILDWPLDLSLILTVVAFFISVAMGLILTFWCMGKISGGWWKKALIKWLWVRFFTMMAIEIIPFVQLVPANTIFVLMAYYKEKKIVKLFEEALEILHKNGVTEIIAPGRGR
;
A
#
# COMPACT_ATOMS: atom_id res chain seq x y z
N MET A 1 -14.47 33.40 -41.11
CA MET A 1 -14.94 33.51 -39.71
C MET A 1 -13.69 33.42 -38.87
N GLU A 2 -13.17 34.57 -38.43
CA GLU A 2 -12.08 34.61 -37.46
C GLU A 2 -12.59 34.03 -36.13
N ASN A 3 -11.76 33.22 -35.49
CA ASN A 3 -12.06 32.55 -34.24
C ASN A 3 -12.03 33.60 -33.12
N ASP A 4 -13.19 34.16 -32.78
CA ASP A 4 -13.38 35.27 -31.82
C ASP A 4 -13.18 34.85 -30.35
N ARG A 5 -12.39 33.79 -30.10
CA ARG A 5 -12.12 33.26 -28.76
C ARG A 5 -11.16 34.17 -28.02
N SER A 6 -11.46 34.43 -26.75
CA SER A 6 -10.57 35.21 -25.89
C SER A 6 -9.29 34.42 -25.59
N PRO A 7 -8.14 35.09 -25.37
CA PRO A 7 -6.92 34.42 -24.95
C PRO A 7 -7.11 33.55 -23.69
N GLU A 8 -7.97 33.97 -22.75
CA GLU A 8 -8.26 33.24 -21.52
C GLU A 8 -8.92 31.88 -21.79
N GLU A 9 -9.85 31.82 -22.74
CA GLU A 9 -10.50 30.56 -23.14
C GLU A 9 -9.50 29.59 -23.77
N ILE A 10 -8.57 30.10 -24.59
CA ILE A 10 -7.52 29.30 -25.23
C ILE A 10 -6.57 28.72 -24.16
N PHE A 11 -6.20 29.52 -23.16
CA PHE A 11 -5.35 29.04 -22.06
C PHE A 11 -6.07 28.04 -21.16
N ALA A 12 -7.37 28.25 -20.88
CA ALA A 12 -8.17 27.32 -20.09
C ALA A 12 -8.32 25.96 -20.79
N GLU A 13 -8.58 25.96 -22.10
CA GLU A 13 -8.68 24.76 -22.93
C GLU A 13 -7.34 24.01 -22.98
N ALA A 14 -6.25 24.71 -23.29
CA ALA A 14 -4.91 24.11 -23.32
C ALA A 14 -4.51 23.51 -21.95
N ARG A 15 -4.89 24.17 -20.85
CA ARG A 15 -4.64 23.66 -19.50
C ARG A 15 -5.46 22.40 -19.20
N ALA A 16 -6.72 22.34 -19.62
CA ALA A 16 -7.56 21.16 -19.46
C ALA A 16 -7.00 19.96 -20.26
N GLU A 17 -6.62 20.18 -21.52
CA GLU A 17 -6.00 19.15 -22.36
C GLU A 17 -4.71 18.60 -21.75
N LEU A 18 -3.88 19.49 -21.18
CA LEU A 18 -2.63 19.10 -20.52
C LEU A 18 -2.88 18.25 -19.26
N ILE A 19 -3.90 18.60 -18.48
CA ILE A 19 -4.31 17.87 -17.28
C ILE A 19 -4.80 16.47 -17.67
N ASP A 20 -5.70 16.37 -18.64
CA ASP A 20 -6.23 15.09 -19.13
C ASP A 20 -5.12 14.22 -19.71
N TRP A 21 -4.22 14.80 -20.50
CA TRP A 21 -3.04 14.11 -21.00
C TRP A 21 -2.17 13.59 -19.85
N ALA A 22 -1.90 14.40 -18.83
CA ALA A 22 -1.07 13.97 -17.71
C ALA A 22 -1.72 12.83 -16.91
N PHE A 23 -3.03 12.89 -16.66
CA PHE A 23 -3.75 11.80 -16.01
C PHE A 23 -3.81 10.53 -16.85
N SER A 24 -3.89 10.64 -18.17
CA SER A 24 -3.79 9.46 -19.06
C SER A 24 -2.44 8.75 -18.90
N ARG A 25 -1.34 9.52 -18.82
CA ARG A 25 0.01 8.97 -18.58
C ARG A 25 0.16 8.34 -17.20
N ILE A 26 -0.48 8.92 -16.18
CA ILE A 26 -0.50 8.35 -14.84
C ILE A 26 -1.27 7.04 -14.83
N ARG A 27 -2.43 6.95 -15.49
CA ARG A 27 -3.17 5.69 -15.63
C ARG A 27 -2.34 4.62 -16.33
N GLU A 28 -1.71 4.94 -17.46
CA GLU A 28 -0.80 4.04 -18.16
C GLU A 28 0.36 3.56 -17.26
N LEU A 29 0.93 4.45 -16.44
CA LEU A 29 1.99 4.09 -15.50
C LEU A 29 1.50 3.08 -14.46
N PHE A 30 0.32 3.28 -13.87
CA PHE A 30 -0.26 2.35 -12.91
C PHE A 30 -0.61 1.00 -13.54
N GLU A 31 -1.25 1.01 -14.72
CA GLU A 31 -1.59 -0.20 -15.46
C GLU A 31 -0.35 -1.00 -15.85
N SER A 32 0.74 -0.34 -16.28
CA SER A 32 2.03 -0.99 -16.59
C SER A 32 2.65 -1.72 -15.38
N LYS A 33 2.18 -1.41 -14.18
CA LYS A 33 2.62 -2.00 -12.91
C LYS A 33 1.57 -2.91 -12.29
N ASP A 34 0.51 -3.27 -13.01
CA ASP A 34 -0.59 -4.10 -12.49
C ASP A 34 -1.25 -3.45 -11.24
N GLU A 35 -1.39 -2.13 -11.27
CA GLU A 35 -2.19 -1.35 -10.32
C GLU A 35 -3.30 -0.62 -11.06
N LYS A 36 -4.39 -0.31 -10.37
CA LYS A 36 -5.48 0.52 -10.91
C LYS A 36 -5.35 1.94 -10.37
N PHE A 37 -5.62 2.92 -11.22
CA PHE A 37 -5.69 4.33 -10.85
C PHE A 37 -7.13 4.80 -11.10
N GLU A 38 -7.85 5.10 -10.03
CA GLU A 38 -9.25 5.52 -10.07
C GLU A 38 -9.36 7.05 -10.14
N ASP A 39 -10.50 7.58 -10.60
CA ASP A 39 -10.69 9.04 -10.72
C ASP A 39 -10.60 9.75 -9.35
N GLU A 40 -11.00 9.06 -8.28
CA GLU A 40 -10.81 9.56 -6.91
C GLU A 40 -9.32 9.75 -6.59
N ASP A 41 -8.42 8.89 -7.09
CA ASP A 41 -6.99 9.02 -6.86
C ASP A 41 -6.43 10.30 -7.51
N ALA A 42 -7.04 10.76 -8.61
CA ALA A 42 -6.64 11.96 -9.33
C ALA A 42 -6.85 13.25 -8.52
N GLU A 43 -8.05 13.45 -7.97
CA GLU A 43 -8.37 14.60 -7.11
C GLU A 43 -7.46 14.63 -5.89
N LEU A 44 -7.21 13.45 -5.34
CA LEU A 44 -6.54 13.33 -4.07
C LEU A 44 -5.02 13.48 -4.20
N LEU A 45 -4.43 13.06 -5.33
CA LEU A 45 -3.02 13.28 -5.67
C LEU A 45 -2.65 14.77 -5.69
N LEU A 46 -3.62 15.64 -6.00
CA LEU A 46 -3.45 17.10 -5.97
C LEU A 46 -3.49 17.70 -4.55
N THR A 47 -4.06 17.00 -3.57
CA THR A 47 -4.32 17.56 -2.23
C THR A 47 -3.33 17.11 -1.16
N LYS A 48 -2.83 15.87 -1.22
CA LYS A 48 -1.97 15.34 -0.15
C LYS A 48 -0.98 14.28 -0.65
N LEU A 49 0.29 14.48 -0.29
CA LEU A 49 1.34 13.49 -0.52
C LEU A 49 1.23 12.30 0.44
N PRO A 50 1.36 11.05 -0.06
CA PRO A 50 1.42 9.89 0.81
C PRO A 50 2.74 9.90 1.62
N PRO A 51 2.70 9.59 2.92
CA PRO A 51 3.91 9.49 3.74
C PRO A 51 4.74 8.28 3.31
N ARG A 52 6.07 8.40 3.39
CA ARG A 52 6.97 7.28 3.13
C ARG A 52 6.78 6.18 4.18
N PRO A 53 6.66 4.90 3.76
CA PRO A 53 6.44 3.82 4.70
C PRO A 53 7.72 3.49 5.46
N SER A 54 7.66 3.52 6.79
CA SER A 54 8.72 3.02 7.65
C SER A 54 8.74 1.49 7.66
N PHE A 55 9.93 0.91 7.77
CA PHE A 55 10.07 -0.55 7.87
C PHE A 55 9.52 -1.05 9.22
N PRO A 56 8.65 -2.07 9.24
CA PRO A 56 7.92 -2.45 10.44
C PRO A 56 8.71 -3.43 11.31
N PHE A 57 9.89 -3.04 11.82
CA PHE A 57 10.80 -3.93 12.57
C PHE A 57 10.14 -4.70 13.72
N ILE A 58 9.37 -4.00 14.56
CA ILE A 58 8.71 -4.62 15.73
C ILE A 58 7.71 -5.68 15.28
N ILE A 59 6.94 -5.39 14.23
CA ILE A 59 5.90 -6.27 13.70
C ILE A 59 6.53 -7.48 13.00
N LEU A 60 7.62 -7.27 12.28
CA LEU A 60 8.38 -8.36 11.68
C LEU A 60 8.97 -9.29 12.73
N GLY A 61 9.52 -8.74 13.83
CA GLY A 61 10.00 -9.55 14.95
C GLY A 61 8.86 -10.35 15.59
N ALA A 62 7.71 -9.71 15.80
CA ALA A 62 6.51 -10.38 16.33
C ALA A 62 6.00 -11.49 15.40
N SER A 63 6.00 -11.28 14.08
CA SER A 63 5.57 -12.32 13.12
C SER A 63 6.54 -13.48 13.08
N ILE A 64 7.85 -13.24 13.10
CA ILE A 64 8.86 -14.32 13.15
C ILE A 64 8.71 -15.12 14.43
N THR A 65 8.51 -14.44 15.56
CA THR A 65 8.34 -15.12 16.85
C THR A 65 7.07 -15.94 16.88
N LYS A 66 5.97 -15.42 16.32
CA LYS A 66 4.73 -16.16 16.16
C LYS A 66 4.93 -17.42 15.30
N ASP A 67 5.54 -17.27 14.12
CA ASP A 67 5.78 -18.40 13.20
C ASP A 67 6.65 -19.50 13.86
N ILE A 68 7.58 -19.15 14.74
CA ILE A 68 8.38 -20.11 15.53
C ILE A 68 7.54 -20.81 16.60
N LEU A 69 6.64 -20.08 17.27
CA LEU A 69 5.76 -20.64 18.31
C LEU A 69 4.68 -21.56 17.74
N ASP A 70 4.23 -21.28 16.52
CA ASP A 70 3.26 -22.11 15.80
C ASP A 70 3.90 -23.36 15.18
N TRP A 71 5.24 -23.47 15.18
CA TRP A 71 5.93 -24.69 14.78
C TRP A 71 5.51 -25.82 15.72
N PRO A 72 5.18 -27.02 15.21
CA PRO A 72 4.87 -28.19 16.03
C PRO A 72 6.12 -28.66 16.78
N LEU A 73 6.44 -27.98 17.86
CA LEU A 73 7.46 -28.36 18.83
C LEU A 73 6.80 -29.32 19.82
N ASP A 74 7.47 -30.43 20.13
CA ASP A 74 7.07 -31.36 21.18
C ASP A 74 7.23 -30.70 22.56
N LEU A 75 6.35 -29.75 22.85
CA LEU A 75 6.31 -29.01 24.11
C LEU A 75 5.48 -29.78 25.15
N SER A 76 5.83 -29.62 26.42
CA SER A 76 5.00 -30.12 27.52
C SER A 76 3.63 -29.44 27.51
N LEU A 77 2.59 -30.11 28.03
CA LEU A 77 1.21 -29.58 28.08
C LEU A 77 1.14 -28.13 28.61
N ILE A 78 1.92 -27.83 29.65
CA ILE A 78 1.98 -26.48 30.25
C ILE A 78 2.55 -25.47 29.26
N LEU A 79 3.63 -25.82 28.56
CA LEU A 79 4.24 -24.96 27.54
C LEU A 79 3.32 -24.76 26.34
N THR A 80 2.54 -25.78 25.94
CA THR A 80 1.52 -25.66 24.89
C THR A 80 0.46 -24.63 25.26
N VAL A 81 -0.06 -24.67 26.50
CA VAL A 81 -1.06 -23.70 26.96
C VAL A 81 -0.49 -22.28 26.99
N VAL A 82 0.74 -22.11 27.49
CA VAL A 82 1.42 -20.80 27.50
C VAL A 82 1.67 -20.28 26.09
N ALA A 83 2.18 -21.14 25.19
CA ALA A 83 2.44 -20.81 23.79
C ALA A 83 1.15 -20.39 23.07
N PHE A 84 0.02 -21.05 23.35
CA PHE A 84 -1.28 -20.67 22.81
C PHE A 84 -1.67 -19.23 23.15
N PHE A 85 -1.59 -18.83 24.43
CA PHE A 85 -1.92 -17.45 24.83
C PHE A 85 -0.97 -16.42 24.22
N ILE A 86 0.32 -16.72 24.13
CA ILE A 86 1.31 -15.85 23.48
C ILE A 86 1.00 -15.72 21.99
N SER A 87 0.72 -16.82 21.29
CA SER A 87 0.38 -16.82 19.86
C SER A 87 -0.90 -16.01 19.59
N VAL A 88 -1.94 -16.17 20.42
CA VAL A 88 -3.17 -15.35 20.35
C VAL A 88 -2.87 -13.86 20.54
N ALA A 89 -2.06 -13.49 21.54
CA ALA A 89 -1.67 -12.11 21.78
C ALA A 89 -0.88 -11.51 20.60
N MET A 90 0.06 -12.26 20.02
CA MET A 90 0.79 -11.84 18.82
C MET A 90 -0.13 -11.71 17.61
N GLY A 91 -1.07 -12.63 17.41
CA GLY A 91 -2.09 -12.54 16.37
C GLY A 91 -2.93 -11.28 16.47
N LEU A 92 -3.33 -10.88 17.69
CA LEU A 92 -4.02 -9.63 17.92
C LEU A 92 -3.16 -8.40 17.58
N ILE A 93 -1.89 -8.38 17.99
CA ILE A 93 -0.95 -7.29 17.64
C ILE A 93 -0.81 -7.15 16.12
N LEU A 94 -0.63 -8.26 15.40
CA LEU A 94 -0.54 -8.27 13.94
C LEU A 94 -1.84 -7.78 13.29
N THR A 95 -2.98 -8.22 13.83
CA THR A 95 -4.30 -7.81 13.35
C THR A 95 -4.50 -6.31 13.54
N PHE A 96 -4.22 -5.76 14.73
CA PHE A 96 -4.30 -4.33 14.98
C PHE A 96 -3.33 -3.52 14.12
N TRP A 97 -2.13 -4.04 13.87
CA TRP A 97 -1.21 -3.39 12.93
C TRP A 97 -1.75 -3.36 11.50
N CYS A 98 -2.31 -4.48 11.02
CA CYS A 98 -2.97 -4.55 9.72
C CYS A 98 -4.16 -3.61 9.66
N MET A 99 -4.98 -3.57 10.70
CA MET A 99 -6.09 -2.62 10.83
C MET A 99 -5.59 -1.17 10.87
N GLY A 100 -4.45 -0.88 11.50
CA GLY A 100 -3.79 0.43 11.47
C GLY A 100 -3.27 0.81 10.08
N LYS A 101 -2.86 -0.19 9.28
CA LYS A 101 -2.57 0.00 7.87
C LYS A 101 -3.85 0.27 7.09
N ILE A 102 -4.96 -0.41 7.41
CA ILE A 102 -6.28 -0.22 6.79
C ILE A 102 -6.94 1.11 7.20
N SER A 103 -6.71 1.59 8.42
CA SER A 103 -7.28 2.83 8.96
C SER A 103 -6.49 4.09 8.59
N GLY A 104 -5.43 3.95 7.79
CA GLY A 104 -4.72 5.07 7.19
C GLY A 104 -5.50 5.69 6.03
N GLY A 105 -5.09 6.90 5.63
CA GLY A 105 -5.78 7.71 4.62
C GLY A 105 -6.05 7.02 3.27
N TRP A 106 -6.87 7.71 2.49
CA TRP A 106 -7.50 7.31 1.23
C TRP A 106 -6.64 6.56 0.20
N TRP A 107 -5.33 6.83 0.10
CA TRP A 107 -4.39 6.15 -0.83
C TRP A 107 -4.17 4.65 -0.54
N LYS A 108 -4.80 4.13 0.52
CA LYS A 108 -4.66 2.72 0.95
C LYS A 108 -5.80 1.82 0.48
N LYS A 109 -6.83 2.32 -0.23
CA LYS A 109 -7.95 1.46 -0.71
C LYS A 109 -7.47 0.24 -1.51
N ALA A 110 -6.56 0.44 -2.46
CA ALA A 110 -5.94 -0.65 -3.22
C ALA A 110 -5.15 -1.62 -2.34
N LEU A 111 -4.40 -1.08 -1.36
CA LEU A 111 -3.66 -1.88 -0.38
C LEU A 111 -4.61 -2.72 0.49
N ILE A 112 -5.72 -2.15 0.95
CA ILE A 112 -6.73 -2.80 1.80
C ILE A 112 -7.32 -4.01 1.09
N LYS A 113 -7.82 -3.83 -0.14
CA LYS A 113 -8.42 -4.92 -0.92
C LYS A 113 -7.41 -6.06 -1.15
N TRP A 114 -6.18 -5.70 -1.52
CA TRP A 114 -5.10 -6.66 -1.73
C TRP A 114 -4.71 -7.41 -0.45
N LEU A 115 -4.68 -6.70 0.69
CA LEU A 115 -4.29 -7.23 2.00
C LEU A 115 -5.36 -8.16 2.57
N TRP A 116 -6.65 -7.83 2.42
CA TRP A 116 -7.75 -8.70 2.83
C TRP A 116 -7.78 -10.03 2.07
N VAL A 117 -7.67 -9.99 0.73
CA VAL A 117 -7.67 -11.21 -0.09
C VAL A 117 -6.55 -12.15 0.34
N ARG A 118 -5.35 -11.62 0.56
CA ARG A 118 -4.19 -12.41 1.01
C ARG A 118 -4.30 -12.86 2.46
N PHE A 119 -4.84 -12.02 3.35
CA PHE A 119 -5.11 -12.38 4.73
C PHE A 119 -6.04 -13.59 4.81
N PHE A 120 -7.18 -13.56 4.11
CA PHE A 120 -8.09 -14.70 4.06
C PHE A 120 -7.49 -15.93 3.38
N THR A 121 -6.68 -15.73 2.34
CA THR A 121 -5.96 -16.84 1.68
C THR A 121 -5.00 -17.52 2.66
N MET A 122 -4.28 -16.74 3.48
CA MET A 122 -3.36 -17.29 4.48
C MET A 122 -4.07 -17.97 5.63
N MET A 123 -5.16 -17.40 6.12
CA MET A 123 -6.05 -18.08 7.09
C MET A 123 -6.53 -19.42 6.55
N ALA A 124 -6.88 -19.50 5.26
CA ALA A 124 -7.30 -20.75 4.63
C ALA A 124 -6.14 -21.76 4.51
N ILE A 125 -4.92 -21.29 4.24
CA ILE A 125 -3.71 -22.13 4.17
C ILE A 125 -3.34 -22.68 5.56
N GLU A 126 -3.46 -21.88 6.62
CA GLU A 126 -3.12 -22.29 8.00
C GLU A 126 -4.05 -23.40 8.53
N ILE A 127 -5.28 -23.52 8.00
CA ILE A 127 -6.22 -24.60 8.38
C ILE A 127 -5.78 -25.96 7.81
N ILE A 128 -4.96 -25.98 6.76
CA ILE A 128 -4.50 -27.23 6.15
C ILE A 128 -3.36 -27.80 7.02
N PRO A 129 -3.55 -28.97 7.67
CA PRO A 129 -2.48 -29.60 8.42
C PRO A 129 -1.29 -29.85 7.48
N PHE A 130 -0.06 -29.80 8.01
CA PHE A 130 1.21 -29.93 7.29
C PHE A 130 1.70 -28.72 6.47
N VAL A 131 0.87 -27.70 6.20
CA VAL A 131 1.31 -26.48 5.49
C VAL A 131 1.91 -25.42 6.44
N GLN A 132 1.86 -25.67 7.75
CA GLN A 132 2.40 -24.83 8.84
C GLN A 132 3.93 -24.67 8.82
N LEU A 133 4.65 -25.30 7.90
CA LEU A 133 6.09 -25.18 7.75
C LEU A 133 6.51 -23.85 7.09
N VAL A 134 5.55 -23.17 6.44
CA VAL A 134 5.79 -21.88 5.80
C VAL A 134 5.57 -20.75 6.82
N PRO A 135 6.53 -19.82 7.01
CA PRO A 135 6.38 -18.69 7.92
C PRO A 135 5.42 -17.64 7.34
N ALA A 136 4.14 -18.00 7.32
CA ALA A 136 3.07 -17.27 6.70
C ALA A 136 3.00 -15.83 7.21
N ASN A 137 3.02 -15.62 8.53
CA ASN A 137 2.86 -14.29 9.11
C ASN A 137 4.04 -13.37 8.73
N THR A 138 5.27 -13.91 8.72
CA THR A 138 6.46 -13.18 8.29
C THR A 138 6.37 -12.79 6.82
N ILE A 139 5.99 -13.72 5.95
CA ILE A 139 5.80 -13.46 4.52
C ILE A 139 4.71 -12.39 4.32
N PHE A 140 3.62 -12.43 5.11
CA PHE A 140 2.56 -11.44 5.06
C PHE A 140 3.06 -10.02 5.29
N VAL A 141 3.77 -9.81 6.41
CA VAL A 141 4.24 -8.50 6.86
C VAL A 141 5.20 -7.93 5.84
N LEU A 142 6.09 -8.76 5.29
CA LEU A 142 7.00 -8.37 4.23
C LEU A 142 6.26 -7.98 2.95
N MET A 143 5.35 -8.81 2.45
CA MET A 143 4.62 -8.49 1.22
C MET A 143 3.76 -7.22 1.39
N ALA A 144 3.12 -7.03 2.55
CA ALA A 144 2.34 -5.83 2.86
C ALA A 144 3.23 -4.57 2.82
N TYR A 145 4.42 -4.63 3.41
CA TYR A 145 5.39 -3.54 3.35
C TYR A 145 5.86 -3.25 1.91
N TYR A 146 6.20 -4.28 1.14
CA TYR A 146 6.64 -4.11 -0.25
C TYR A 146 5.54 -3.51 -1.13
N LYS A 147 4.29 -3.94 -0.97
CA LYS A 147 3.15 -3.40 -1.71
C LYS A 147 2.90 -1.93 -1.36
N GLU A 148 2.95 -1.57 -0.08
CA GLU A 148 2.82 -0.18 0.36
C GLU A 148 3.94 0.70 -0.24
N LYS A 149 5.19 0.23 -0.19
CA LYS A 149 6.33 0.94 -0.79
C LYS A 149 6.18 1.11 -2.29
N LYS A 150 5.69 0.09 -3.00
CA LYS A 150 5.42 0.14 -4.45
C LYS A 150 4.38 1.21 -4.77
N ILE A 151 3.25 1.23 -4.05
CA ILE A 151 2.18 2.21 -4.25
C ILE A 151 2.71 3.62 -4.02
N VAL A 152 3.38 3.88 -2.89
CA VAL A 152 3.93 5.21 -2.59
C VAL A 152 4.90 5.68 -3.67
N LYS A 153 5.75 4.79 -4.20
CA LYS A 153 6.66 5.11 -5.30
C LYS A 153 5.90 5.52 -6.57
N LEU A 154 4.80 4.86 -6.92
CA LEU A 154 4.00 5.21 -8.10
C LEU A 154 3.35 6.58 -7.96
N PHE A 155 2.89 6.93 -6.77
CA PHE A 155 2.38 8.27 -6.47
C PHE A 155 3.48 9.35 -6.57
N GLU A 156 4.70 9.06 -6.08
CA GLU A 156 5.84 9.96 -6.24
C GLU A 156 6.19 10.15 -7.74
N GLU A 157 6.19 9.08 -8.54
CA GLU A 157 6.43 9.14 -9.99
C GLU A 157 5.33 9.92 -10.73
N ALA A 158 4.06 9.74 -10.35
CA ALA A 158 2.93 10.48 -10.91
C ALA A 158 3.01 11.98 -10.61
N LEU A 159 3.39 12.35 -9.38
CA LEU A 159 3.62 13.76 -9.01
C LEU A 159 4.80 14.37 -9.77
N GLU A 160 5.85 13.60 -10.04
CA GLU A 160 6.98 14.05 -10.87
C GLU A 160 6.53 14.34 -12.31
N ILE A 161 5.63 13.54 -12.87
CA ILE A 161 5.03 13.78 -14.19
C ILE A 161 4.22 15.09 -14.18
N LEU A 162 3.35 15.32 -13.19
CA LEU A 162 2.57 16.56 -13.11
C LEU A 162 3.45 17.80 -12.97
N HIS A 163 4.49 17.72 -12.15
CA HIS A 163 5.40 18.82 -11.90
C HIS A 163 6.20 19.19 -13.17
N LYS A 164 6.76 18.20 -13.88
CA LYS A 164 7.52 18.43 -15.12
C LYS A 164 6.70 19.09 -16.22
N ASN A 165 5.38 18.92 -16.19
CA ASN A 165 4.47 19.50 -17.17
C ASN A 165 3.81 20.79 -16.67
N GLY A 166 4.23 21.35 -15.52
CA GLY A 166 3.69 22.61 -15.02
C GLY A 166 2.24 22.53 -14.52
N VAL A 167 1.73 21.32 -14.25
CA VAL A 167 0.38 21.12 -13.69
C VAL A 167 0.37 21.42 -12.19
N THR A 168 1.47 21.13 -11.49
CA THR A 168 1.60 21.34 -10.04
C THR A 168 2.87 22.13 -9.68
N GLU A 169 2.72 23.15 -8.85
CA GLU A 169 3.83 23.93 -8.29
C GLU A 169 4.52 23.23 -7.11
N ILE A 170 3.89 22.19 -6.55
CA ILE A 170 4.38 21.49 -5.37
C ILE A 170 5.63 20.68 -5.73
N ILE A 171 6.78 21.17 -5.24
CA ILE A 171 8.05 20.44 -5.25
C ILE A 171 7.83 19.17 -4.43
N ALA A 172 7.95 18.01 -5.07
CA ALA A 172 7.98 16.72 -4.39
C ALA A 172 8.92 16.84 -3.17
N PRO A 173 8.47 16.50 -1.95
CA PRO A 173 9.24 16.67 -0.73
C PRO A 173 10.61 16.06 -0.97
N GLY A 174 11.64 16.89 -0.80
CA GLY A 174 12.96 16.66 -1.32
C GLY A 174 13.42 15.22 -1.14
N ARG A 175 14.23 14.75 -2.09
CA ARG A 175 15.15 13.62 -1.88
C ARG A 175 16.16 13.98 -0.77
N GLY A 176 15.68 14.22 0.45
CA GLY A 176 16.46 14.23 1.67
C GLY A 176 16.96 12.81 1.86
N ARG A 177 18.29 12.72 1.79
CA ARG A 177 19.10 11.50 1.87
C ARG A 177 18.83 10.72 3.15
#